data_AF-A0A6I3FE31-F1
#
_entry.id   AF-A0A6I3FE31-F1
#
_cell.length_a   1.000
_cell.length_b   1.000
_cell.length_c   1.000
_cell.angle_alpha   90.00
_cell.angle_beta   90.00
_cell.angle_gamma   90.00
#
_symmetry.space_group_name_H-M   'P 1'
#
loop_
_entity.id
_entity.type
_entity.pdbx_description
1 polymer ?
#
loop_
_entity_poly.entity_id
_entity_poly.type
_entity_poly.pdbx_seq_one_letter_code
_entity_poly.pdbx_strand_id
1 'polypeptide(L)'
;MLSPSDIKLLAFAQTLELTTRDIYAAVLTRKSLSDDESALLEQFHAHHVAYEQTLNGLLSKNALNKRDEAIYESFNAKLSEAQNIWVALLEIENIMIASHTKAIETIESAKVAALVASIITVEARHAAILASQTTTNISMALDNNTSALVAS
;
A
#
# COMPACT_ATOMS: atom_id res chain seq x y z
N MET A 1 22.02 9.63 -9.84
CA MET A 1 22.23 8.52 -8.89
C MET A 1 21.40 8.84 -7.65
N LEU A 2 20.69 7.87 -7.07
CA LEU A 2 19.90 8.11 -5.86
C LEU A 2 20.84 8.43 -4.69
N SER A 3 20.44 9.34 -3.81
CA SER A 3 21.17 9.57 -2.56
C SER A 3 20.97 8.40 -1.59
N PRO A 4 21.86 8.20 -0.60
CA PRO A 4 21.67 7.17 0.42
C PRO A 4 20.34 7.31 1.18
N SER A 5 19.88 8.55 1.39
CA SER A 5 18.58 8.83 2.01
C SER A 5 17.42 8.35 1.12
N ASP A 6 17.41 8.74 -0.15
CA ASP A 6 16.41 8.29 -1.12
C ASP A 6 16.39 6.77 -1.24
N ILE A 7 17.56 6.11 -1.23
CA ILE A 7 17.65 4.64 -1.26
C ILE A 7 16.97 4.03 -0.03
N LYS A 8 17.25 4.54 1.18
CA LYS A 8 16.64 4.02 2.41
C LYS A 8 15.11 4.14 2.36
N LEU A 9 14.61 5.30 1.94
CA LEU A 9 13.17 5.57 1.86
C LEU A 9 12.48 4.71 0.81
N LEU A 10 13.06 4.59 -0.38
CA LEU A 10 12.51 3.78 -1.46
C LEU A 10 12.58 2.28 -1.14
N ALA A 11 13.65 1.82 -0.49
CA ALA A 11 13.77 0.44 -0.04
C ALA A 11 12.64 0.10 0.95
N PHE A 12 12.35 1.01 1.89
CA PHE A 12 11.22 0.84 2.80
C PHE A 12 9.87 0.87 2.06
N ALA A 13 9.67 1.82 1.14
CA ALA A 13 8.46 1.84 0.28
C ALA A 13 8.29 0.51 -0.49
N GLN A 14 9.38 -0.06 -1.04
CA GLN A 14 9.33 -1.37 -1.71
C GLN A 14 8.88 -2.48 -0.76
N THR A 15 9.35 -2.48 0.50
CA THR A 15 8.92 -3.48 1.48
C THR A 15 7.44 -3.33 1.84
N LEU A 16 6.92 -2.11 1.87
CA LEU A 16 5.49 -1.85 2.06
C LEU A 16 4.68 -2.42 0.88
N GLU A 17 5.08 -2.14 -0.36
CA GLU A 17 4.41 -2.69 -1.55
C GLU A 17 4.43 -4.22 -1.59
N LEU A 18 5.56 -4.84 -1.24
CA LEU A 18 5.68 -6.30 -1.13
C LEU A 18 4.73 -6.86 -0.07
N THR A 19 4.61 -6.17 1.06
CA THR A 19 3.75 -6.57 2.17
C THR A 19 2.29 -6.48 1.77
N THR A 20 1.87 -5.35 1.22
CA THR A 20 0.47 -5.12 0.83
C THR A 20 0.05 -6.00 -0.34
N ARG A 21 0.93 -6.22 -1.32
CA ARG A 21 0.74 -7.26 -2.36
C ARG A 21 0.42 -8.61 -1.73
N ASP A 22 1.24 -9.07 -0.80
CA ASP A 22 1.06 -10.39 -0.19
C ASP A 22 -0.21 -10.44 0.67
N ILE A 23 -0.62 -9.33 1.27
CA ILE A 23 -1.90 -9.20 1.96
C ILE A 23 -3.09 -9.38 1.00
N TYR A 24 -3.10 -8.69 -0.14
CA TYR A 24 -4.17 -8.87 -1.13
C TYR A 24 -4.18 -10.30 -1.68
N ALA A 25 -3.02 -10.89 -1.94
CA ALA A 25 -2.92 -12.29 -2.35
C ALA A 25 -3.53 -13.22 -1.28
N ALA A 26 -3.27 -12.99 0.00
CA ALA A 26 -3.85 -13.76 1.10
C ALA A 26 -5.37 -13.58 1.18
N VAL A 27 -5.89 -12.36 1.00
CA VAL A 27 -7.33 -12.08 1.00
C VAL A 27 -8.04 -12.82 -0.14
N LEU A 28 -7.46 -12.86 -1.34
CA LEU A 28 -8.02 -13.56 -2.50
C LEU A 28 -8.16 -15.08 -2.30
N THR A 29 -7.46 -15.67 -1.32
CA THR A 29 -7.64 -17.09 -0.98
C THR A 29 -8.88 -17.37 -0.12
N ARG A 30 -9.59 -16.34 0.36
CA ARG A 30 -10.78 -16.47 1.20
C ARG A 30 -11.98 -16.87 0.36
N LYS A 31 -12.66 -17.96 0.76
CA LYS A 31 -13.80 -18.55 0.01
C LYS A 31 -15.09 -17.71 0.00
N SER A 32 -15.10 -16.55 0.65
CA SER A 32 -16.32 -15.75 0.89
C SER A 32 -16.53 -14.62 -0.10
N LEU A 33 -15.61 -14.41 -1.05
CA LEU A 33 -15.71 -13.34 -2.05
C LEU A 33 -16.58 -13.79 -3.23
N SER A 34 -17.43 -12.91 -3.73
CA SER A 34 -18.07 -13.05 -5.03
C SER A 34 -17.06 -12.86 -6.17
N ASP A 35 -17.46 -13.18 -7.40
CA ASP A 35 -16.61 -13.01 -8.58
C ASP A 35 -16.24 -11.54 -8.81
N ASP A 36 -17.18 -10.62 -8.63
CA ASP A 36 -16.94 -9.17 -8.80
C ASP A 36 -15.99 -8.62 -7.72
N GLU A 37 -16.16 -9.04 -6.47
CA GLU A 37 -15.26 -8.66 -5.37
C GLU A 37 -13.87 -9.23 -5.58
N SER A 38 -13.76 -10.47 -6.07
CA SER A 38 -12.49 -11.11 -6.40
C SER A 38 -11.78 -10.37 -7.52
N ALA A 39 -12.48 -10.06 -8.62
CA ALA A 39 -11.93 -9.31 -9.75
C ALA A 39 -11.44 -7.92 -9.34
N LEU A 40 -12.18 -7.23 -8.46
CA LEU A 40 -11.76 -5.94 -7.91
C LEU A 40 -10.46 -6.06 -7.11
N LEU A 41 -10.39 -7.03 -6.19
CA LEU A 41 -9.23 -7.22 -5.33
C LEU A 41 -8.01 -7.76 -6.10
N GLU A 42 -8.22 -8.54 -7.17
CA GLU A 42 -7.17 -8.94 -8.12
C GLU A 42 -6.57 -7.74 -8.84
N GLN A 43 -7.38 -6.75 -9.21
CA GLN A 43 -6.89 -5.51 -9.81
C GLN A 43 -6.04 -4.70 -8.83
N PHE A 44 -6.41 -4.64 -7.55
CA PHE A 44 -5.62 -3.94 -6.52
C PHE A 44 -4.31 -4.68 -6.24
N HIS A 45 -4.36 -6.00 -6.12
CA HIS A 45 -3.18 -6.85 -6.05
C HIS A 45 -2.21 -6.59 -7.21
N ALA A 46 -2.72 -6.57 -8.46
CA ALA A 46 -1.90 -6.33 -9.65
C ALA A 46 -1.24 -4.95 -9.66
N HIS A 47 -1.89 -3.94 -9.09
CA HIS A 47 -1.28 -2.61 -8.93
C HIS A 47 -0.10 -2.64 -7.95
N HIS A 48 -0.24 -3.25 -6.76
CA HIS A 48 0.88 -3.39 -5.82
C HIS A 48 2.04 -4.22 -6.40
N VAL A 49 1.75 -5.26 -7.20
CA VAL A 49 2.79 -5.97 -7.97
C VAL A 49 3.55 -4.99 -8.87
N ALA A 50 2.84 -4.15 -9.63
CA ALA A 50 3.47 -3.20 -10.54
C ALA A 50 4.28 -2.11 -9.80
N TYR A 51 3.81 -1.64 -8.64
CA TYR A 51 4.50 -0.64 -7.83
C TYR A 51 5.78 -1.19 -7.24
N GLU A 52 5.73 -2.39 -6.66
CA GLU A 52 6.90 -3.10 -6.19
C GLU A 52 7.94 -3.27 -7.30
N GLN A 53 7.54 -3.75 -8.48
CA GLN A 53 8.43 -3.95 -9.61
C GLN A 53 9.06 -2.64 -10.10
N THR A 54 8.29 -1.55 -10.08
CA THR A 54 8.78 -0.22 -10.46
C THR A 54 9.83 0.28 -9.47
N LEU A 55 9.58 0.12 -8.18
CA LEU A 55 10.53 0.46 -7.12
C LEU A 55 11.78 -0.42 -7.19
N ASN A 56 11.62 -1.71 -7.46
CA ASN A 56 12.70 -2.67 -7.66
C ASN A 56 13.63 -2.24 -8.81
N GLY A 57 13.04 -1.90 -9.97
CA GLY A 57 13.80 -1.41 -11.13
C GLY A 57 14.56 -0.12 -10.83
N LEU A 58 13.99 0.78 -10.03
CA LEU A 58 14.64 2.02 -9.61
C LEU A 58 15.79 1.78 -8.60
N LEU A 59 15.59 0.88 -7.65
CA LEU A 59 16.55 0.54 -6.59
C LEU A 59 17.71 -0.34 -7.10
N SER A 60 17.48 -1.13 -8.14
CA SER A 60 18.46 -2.07 -8.71
C SER A 60 19.09 -2.94 -7.61
N LYS A 61 20.42 -2.95 -7.48
CA LYS A 61 21.15 -3.72 -6.46
C LYS A 61 20.80 -3.39 -5.00
N ASN A 62 20.10 -2.29 -4.74
CA ASN A 62 19.70 -1.88 -3.39
C ASN A 62 18.28 -2.36 -3.02
N ALA A 63 17.58 -3.07 -3.92
CA ALA A 63 16.25 -3.60 -3.65
C ALA A 63 16.27 -4.66 -2.55
N LEU A 64 15.29 -4.61 -1.64
CA LEU A 64 15.19 -5.53 -0.50
C LEU A 64 14.52 -6.86 -0.87
N ASN A 65 13.67 -6.87 -1.89
CA ASN A 65 13.07 -8.07 -2.51
C ASN A 65 12.35 -9.04 -1.54
N LYS A 66 12.00 -8.58 -0.34
CA LYS A 66 11.20 -9.30 0.64
C LYS A 66 10.23 -8.34 1.33
N ARG A 67 9.05 -8.82 1.70
CA ARG A 67 8.10 -8.07 2.53
C ARG A 67 8.68 -7.84 3.94
N ASP A 68 8.06 -6.94 4.68
CA ASP A 68 8.30 -6.79 6.11
C ASP A 68 7.35 -7.72 6.88
N GLU A 69 7.89 -8.72 7.57
CA GLU A 69 7.07 -9.74 8.24
C GLU A 69 6.28 -9.17 9.43
N ALA A 70 6.84 -8.21 10.16
CA ALA A 70 6.14 -7.62 11.31
C ALA A 70 4.94 -6.78 10.86
N ILE A 71 5.10 -6.04 9.76
CA ILE A 71 3.99 -5.28 9.16
C ILE A 71 2.96 -6.26 8.56
N TYR A 72 3.42 -7.32 7.89
CA TYR A 72 2.53 -8.36 7.34
C TYR A 72 1.69 -9.03 8.43
N GLU A 73 2.30 -9.41 9.55
CA GLU A 73 1.59 -9.97 10.70
C GLU A 73 0.58 -8.98 11.28
N SER A 74 0.97 -7.69 11.41
CA SER A 74 0.08 -6.64 11.88
C SER A 74 -1.14 -6.45 10.96
N PHE A 75 -0.94 -6.44 9.64
CA PHE A 75 -2.02 -6.30 8.66
C PHE A 75 -2.92 -7.54 8.63
N ASN A 76 -2.37 -8.75 8.78
CA ASN A 76 -3.18 -9.96 8.92
C ASN A 76 -4.02 -9.97 10.19
N ALA A 77 -3.49 -9.48 11.32
CA ALA A 77 -4.25 -9.32 12.54
C ALA A 77 -5.46 -8.40 12.31
N LYS A 78 -5.26 -7.23 11.69
CA LYS A 78 -6.35 -6.31 11.31
C LYS A 78 -7.42 -7.01 10.48
N LEU A 79 -7.01 -7.78 9.46
CA LEU A 79 -7.92 -8.52 8.59
C LEU A 79 -8.65 -9.68 9.27
N SER A 80 -8.13 -10.18 10.38
CA SER A 80 -8.72 -11.30 11.14
C SER A 80 -9.66 -10.79 12.23
N GLU A 81 -9.37 -9.63 12.81
CA GLU A 81 -10.17 -8.98 13.86
C GLU A 81 -11.35 -8.19 13.29
N ALA A 82 -11.24 -7.72 12.04
CA ALA A 82 -12.28 -6.91 11.43
C ALA A 82 -13.55 -7.70 11.14
N GLN A 83 -14.68 -7.14 11.56
CA GLN A 83 -16.02 -7.64 11.21
C GLN A 83 -16.35 -7.44 9.72
N ASN A 84 -15.68 -6.48 9.07
CA ASN A 84 -15.83 -6.16 7.66
C ASN A 84 -14.45 -6.03 7.02
N ILE A 85 -14.16 -6.90 6.05
CA ILE A 85 -12.87 -6.94 5.35
C ILE A 85 -12.56 -5.63 4.62
N TRP A 86 -13.58 -4.95 4.09
CA TRP A 86 -13.44 -3.68 3.38
C TRP A 86 -12.93 -2.57 4.30
N VAL A 87 -13.31 -2.57 5.58
CA VAL A 87 -12.81 -1.61 6.58
C VAL A 87 -11.33 -1.85 6.87
N ALA A 88 -10.93 -3.13 7.03
CA ALA A 88 -9.52 -3.46 7.26
C ALA A 88 -8.64 -3.12 6.05
N LEU A 89 -9.09 -3.44 4.84
CA LEU A 89 -8.37 -3.07 3.61
C LEU A 89 -8.28 -1.56 3.45
N LEU A 90 -9.36 -0.81 3.73
CA LEU A 90 -9.35 0.65 3.71
C LEU A 90 -8.31 1.21 4.68
N GLU A 91 -8.24 0.67 5.90
CA GLU A 91 -7.25 1.09 6.89
C GLU A 91 -5.81 0.81 6.40
N ILE A 92 -5.58 -0.34 5.78
CA ILE A 92 -4.27 -0.70 5.20
C ILE A 92 -3.89 0.26 4.07
N GLU A 93 -4.77 0.53 3.11
CA GLU A 93 -4.52 1.51 2.04
C GLU A 93 -4.23 2.90 2.60
N ASN A 94 -4.98 3.33 3.61
CA ASN A 94 -4.74 4.62 4.25
C ASN A 94 -3.34 4.67 4.91
N ILE A 95 -2.91 3.58 5.57
CA ILE A 95 -1.55 3.48 6.12
C ILE A 95 -0.49 3.57 5.01
N MET A 96 -0.71 2.91 3.87
CA MET A 96 0.19 2.98 2.70
C MET A 96 0.32 4.42 2.18
N ILE A 97 -0.82 5.07 1.91
CA ILE A 97 -0.90 6.46 1.47
C ILE A 97 -0.17 7.40 2.43
N ALA A 98 -0.40 7.26 3.74
CA ALA A 98 0.24 8.08 4.76
C ALA A 98 1.77 7.85 4.80
N SER A 99 2.21 6.59 4.70
CA SER A 99 3.62 6.20 4.72
C SER A 99 4.38 6.74 3.50
N HIS A 100 3.80 6.61 2.30
CA HIS A 100 4.39 7.14 1.06
C HIS A 100 4.38 8.67 1.03
N THR A 101 3.31 9.30 1.51
CA THR A 101 3.26 10.76 1.66
C THR A 101 4.37 11.23 2.60
N LYS A 102 4.59 10.52 3.71
CA LYS A 102 5.68 10.83 4.64
C LYS A 102 7.06 10.66 3.99
N ALA A 103 7.24 9.65 3.15
CA ALA A 103 8.49 9.49 2.40
C ALA A 103 8.77 10.68 1.47
N ILE A 104 7.75 11.19 0.77
CA ILE A 104 7.88 12.37 -0.14
C ILE A 104 8.40 13.61 0.59
N GLU A 105 8.05 13.82 1.86
CA GLU A 105 8.56 14.96 2.64
C GLU A 105 10.09 15.00 2.75
N THR A 106 10.76 13.86 2.53
CA THR A 106 12.20 13.67 2.75
C THR A 106 12.97 13.25 1.51
N ILE A 107 12.28 12.85 0.43
CA ILE A 107 12.91 12.48 -0.85
C ILE A 107 13.53 13.73 -1.49
N GLU A 108 14.81 13.67 -1.82
CA GLU A 108 15.56 14.79 -2.39
C GLU A 108 15.29 14.93 -3.90
N SER A 109 15.10 13.81 -4.59
CA SER A 109 14.90 13.82 -6.04
C SER A 109 13.44 14.06 -6.43
N ALA A 110 13.17 15.19 -7.10
CA ALA A 110 11.83 15.52 -7.62
C ALA A 110 11.24 14.41 -8.53
N LYS A 111 12.08 13.74 -9.33
CA LYS A 111 11.64 12.62 -10.19
C LYS A 111 11.19 11.41 -9.37
N VAL A 112 11.88 11.13 -8.27
CA VAL A 112 11.54 10.04 -7.35
C VAL A 112 10.28 10.38 -6.57
N ALA A 113 10.17 11.60 -6.06
CA ALA A 113 8.98 12.09 -5.39
C ALA A 113 7.74 12.00 -6.32
N ALA A 114 7.90 12.37 -7.60
CA ALA A 114 6.82 12.24 -8.60
C ALA A 114 6.41 10.78 -8.85
N LEU A 115 7.36 9.84 -8.82
CA LEU A 115 7.04 8.41 -8.93
C LEU A 115 6.21 7.95 -7.72
N VAL A 116 6.65 8.24 -6.50
CA VAL A 116 5.92 7.86 -5.27
C VAL A 116 4.54 8.53 -5.23
N ALA A 117 4.42 9.79 -5.66
CA ALA A 117 3.14 10.48 -5.77
C ALA A 117 2.18 9.80 -6.76
N SER A 118 2.69 9.18 -7.83
CA SER A 118 1.86 8.44 -8.78
C SER A 118 1.28 7.15 -8.18
N ILE A 119 2.02 6.49 -7.28
CA ILE A 119 1.55 5.34 -6.50
C ILE A 119 0.42 5.78 -5.56
N ILE A 120 0.69 6.81 -4.76
CA ILE A 120 -0.29 7.41 -3.82
C ILE A 120 -1.61 7.76 -4.53
N THR A 121 -1.53 8.31 -5.75
CA THR A 121 -2.73 8.70 -6.50
C THR A 121 -3.64 7.50 -6.81
N VAL A 122 -3.07 6.32 -7.03
CA VAL A 122 -3.84 5.11 -7.33
C VAL A 122 -4.30 4.41 -6.05
N GLU A 123 -3.45 4.29 -5.04
CA GLU A 123 -3.85 3.77 -3.72
C GLU A 123 -4.98 4.60 -3.11
N ALA A 124 -4.94 5.94 -3.25
CA ALA A 124 -6.05 6.81 -2.83
C ALA A 124 -7.37 6.50 -3.55
N ARG A 125 -7.32 6.03 -4.81
CA ARG A 125 -8.51 5.56 -5.52
C ARG A 125 -8.96 4.19 -5.01
N HIS A 126 -8.03 3.30 -4.63
CA HIS A 126 -8.38 2.04 -3.95
C HIS A 126 -9.09 2.34 -2.64
N ALA A 127 -8.53 3.20 -1.79
CA ALA A 127 -9.13 3.65 -0.54
C ALA A 127 -10.54 4.22 -0.77
N ALA A 128 -10.74 5.09 -1.76
CA ALA A 128 -12.07 5.63 -2.07
C ALA A 128 -13.07 4.53 -2.48
N ILE A 129 -12.64 3.54 -3.27
CA ILE A 129 -13.49 2.40 -3.66
C ILE A 129 -13.81 1.54 -2.43
N LEU A 130 -12.82 1.20 -1.60
CA LEU A 130 -13.01 0.41 -0.38
C LEU A 130 -13.95 1.12 0.60
N ALA A 131 -13.80 2.44 0.77
CA ALA A 131 -14.71 3.25 1.58
C ALA A 131 -16.15 3.14 1.05
N SER A 132 -16.36 3.19 -0.28
CA SER A 132 -17.70 3.04 -0.87
C SER A 132 -18.35 1.67 -0.62
N GLN A 133 -17.56 0.62 -0.32
CA GLN A 133 -18.08 -0.69 0.10
C GLN A 133 -18.50 -0.72 1.58
N THR A 134 -18.13 0.30 2.36
CA THR A 134 -18.37 0.36 3.82
C THR A 134 -19.42 1.39 4.21
N THR A 135 -19.53 2.49 3.45
CA THR A 135 -20.32 3.66 3.83
C THR A 135 -20.66 4.54 2.64
N THR A 136 -21.70 5.36 2.78
CA THR A 136 -22.02 6.46 1.86
C THR A 136 -21.45 7.81 2.32
N ASN A 137 -20.77 7.84 3.47
CA ASN A 137 -20.12 9.04 3.98
C ASN A 137 -18.85 9.35 3.17
N ILE A 138 -18.91 10.39 2.35
CA ILE A 138 -17.80 10.80 1.49
C ILE A 138 -16.54 11.20 2.29
N SER A 139 -16.67 11.69 3.52
CA SER A 139 -15.51 12.01 4.36
C SER A 139 -14.65 10.77 4.65
N MET A 140 -15.25 9.58 4.78
CA MET A 140 -14.46 8.35 4.96
C MET A 140 -13.69 7.93 3.70
N ALA A 141 -14.08 8.43 2.52
CA ALA A 141 -13.36 8.22 1.27
C ALA A 141 -12.30 9.30 0.98
N LEU A 142 -12.39 10.46 1.63
CA LEU A 142 -11.53 11.63 1.36
C LEU A 142 -10.51 11.89 2.47
N ASP A 143 -10.87 11.63 3.72
CA ASP A 143 -10.04 11.93 4.88
C ASP A 143 -9.15 10.74 5.23
N ASN A 144 -7.85 10.96 5.26
CA ASN A 144 -6.89 9.98 5.79
C ASN A 144 -6.21 10.56 7.04
N ASN A 145 -6.58 10.04 8.21
CA ASN A 145 -6.01 10.42 9.51
C ASN A 145 -5.11 9.32 10.10
N THR A 146 -4.72 8.33 9.29
CA THR A 146 -3.88 7.23 9.77
C THR A 146 -2.43 7.68 9.98
N SER A 147 -1.76 7.04 10.92
CA SER A 147 -0.33 7.29 11.17
C SER A 147 0.52 6.58 10.12
N ALA A 148 1.46 7.32 9.54
CA ALA A 148 2.48 6.77 8.65
C ALA A 148 3.38 5.75 9.37
N LEU A 149 3.70 4.67 8.68
CA LEU A 149 4.86 3.83 9.00
C LEU A 149 6.10 4.53 8.45
N VAL A 150 7.21 4.46 9.18
CA VAL A 150 8.46 5.14 8.80
C VAL A 150 9.62 4.16 8.83
N ALA A 151 10.58 4.36 7.91
CA ALA A 151 11.81 3.61 7.90
C ALA A 151 12.58 3.85 9.21
N SER A 152 12.88 2.80 9.96
CA SER A 152 13.75 2.84 11.14
C SER A 152 15.20 3.12 10.74
#